data_AF-A0A0M9EPU2-F1
#
_entry.id   AF-A0A0M9EPU2-F1
#
_cell.length_a   1.000
_cell.length_b   1.000
_cell.length_c   1.000
_cell.angle_alpha   90.00
_cell.angle_beta   90.00
_cell.angle_gamma   90.00
#
_symmetry.space_group_name_H-M   'P 1'
#
loop_
_entity.id
_entity.type
_entity.pdbx_description
1 polymer ?
#
loop_
_entity_poly.entity_id
_entity_poly.type
_entity_poly.pdbx_seq_one_letter_code
_entity_poly.pdbx_strand_id
1 'polypeptide(L)'
;MESLHSVTFDIDLPGESTTFARLFISRDKWVSPRSVVFHRANVNVFKAIIKNFGPGTLQAVQLPVESENTHYSVLKSQRSSLQALHIDVKLRYGTRGIHQFPSMKPDYLKSIMEDFPQLTSLIIDDRSHGYIRASDSFYGEIDQKAEALAKTLGLMTGLRQFSFGLQDNQVYGCVNRQRGGVVRDDSFPTTADLDSWCFMLLRECFIKVPHLEEMCILKRNHGYRGDHLYKAVRNGNTRDIEAISFEDTKEEGKFPSVLTG
;
A
#
# COMPACT_ATOMS: atom_id res chain seq x y z
N MET A 1 22.08 24.10 -10.15
CA MET A 1 20.98 23.58 -10.98
C MET A 1 20.17 22.64 -10.12
N GLU A 2 18.91 22.96 -9.85
CA GLU A 2 18.00 22.05 -9.16
C GLU A 2 17.64 20.91 -10.12
N SER A 3 18.06 19.69 -9.79
CA SER A 3 17.63 18.51 -10.54
C SER A 3 16.15 18.24 -10.25
N LEU A 4 15.35 17.89 -11.24
CA LEU A 4 13.98 17.41 -11.01
C LEU A 4 14.03 16.15 -10.12
N HIS A 5 13.35 16.14 -8.97
CA HIS A 5 13.41 15.02 -8.01
C HIS A 5 12.33 13.96 -8.31
N SER A 6 11.14 14.41 -8.69
CA SER A 6 9.97 13.56 -8.96
C SER A 6 9.20 14.06 -10.19
N VAL A 7 8.52 13.14 -10.88
CA VAL A 7 7.56 13.46 -11.95
C VAL A 7 6.26 12.70 -11.74
N THR A 8 5.13 13.35 -11.99
CA THR A 8 3.79 12.78 -11.85
C THR A 8 3.12 12.67 -13.21
N PHE A 9 2.51 11.52 -13.46
CA PHE A 9 1.72 11.22 -14.65
C PHE A 9 0.28 10.91 -14.25
N ASP A 10 -0.66 11.63 -14.84
CA ASP A 10 -2.08 11.31 -14.81
C ASP A 10 -2.59 11.17 -16.24
N ILE A 11 -2.57 9.93 -16.73
CA ILE A 11 -2.84 9.59 -18.13
C ILE A 11 -4.00 8.61 -18.18
N ASP A 12 -5.19 9.15 -18.45
CA ASP A 12 -6.42 8.39 -18.64
C ASP A 12 -7.00 8.67 -20.02
N LEU A 13 -6.36 8.06 -21.01
CA LEU A 13 -6.73 8.22 -22.40
C LEU A 13 -7.36 6.90 -22.88
N PRO A 14 -8.70 6.81 -22.90
CA PRO A 14 -9.38 5.60 -23.35
C PRO A 14 -9.03 5.30 -24.80
N GLY A 15 -8.59 4.06 -25.07
CA GLY A 15 -8.29 3.58 -26.42
C GLY A 15 -6.91 3.95 -26.97
N GLU A 16 -5.97 4.41 -26.14
CA GLU A 16 -4.66 4.77 -26.68
C GLU A 16 -3.82 3.61 -27.21
N SER A 17 -3.45 3.81 -28.47
CA SER A 17 -2.56 3.00 -29.28
C SER A 17 -1.11 3.05 -28.76
N THR A 18 -0.36 1.99 -29.05
CA THR A 18 1.12 1.98 -29.08
C THR A 18 1.78 3.26 -29.61
N THR A 19 1.08 4.05 -30.44
CA THR A 19 1.51 5.36 -30.95
C THR A 19 1.77 6.40 -29.86
N PHE A 20 0.90 6.55 -28.85
CA PHE A 20 1.13 7.56 -27.79
C PHE A 20 2.33 7.18 -26.91
N ALA A 21 2.47 5.89 -26.61
CA ALA A 21 3.63 5.37 -25.90
C ALA A 21 4.96 5.69 -26.63
N ARG A 22 4.95 5.89 -27.97
CA ARG A 22 6.15 6.31 -28.72
C ARG A 22 6.62 7.72 -28.39
N LEU A 23 5.73 8.61 -27.94
CA LEU A 23 6.11 9.98 -27.54
C LEU A 23 7.05 9.98 -26.34
N PHE A 24 6.97 8.94 -25.51
CA PHE A 24 7.88 8.77 -24.40
C PHE A 24 9.20 8.11 -24.81
N ILE A 25 9.37 7.57 -26.01
CA ILE A 25 10.64 6.91 -26.36
C ILE A 25 11.74 7.96 -26.49
N SER A 26 12.59 8.07 -25.47
CA SER A 26 13.77 8.92 -25.49
C SER A 26 15.00 8.16 -25.99
N ARG A 27 15.82 8.83 -26.81
CA ARG A 27 17.16 8.33 -27.18
C ARG A 27 18.11 8.38 -25.98
N ASP A 28 18.02 9.44 -25.19
CA ASP A 28 18.83 9.64 -23.99
C ASP A 28 18.07 9.16 -22.76
N LYS A 29 18.74 8.36 -21.92
CA LYS A 29 18.14 7.85 -20.69
C LYS A 29 18.10 8.92 -19.60
N TRP A 30 17.00 8.96 -18.86
CA TRP A 30 16.80 9.84 -17.73
C TRP A 30 17.64 9.38 -16.53
N VAL A 31 18.58 10.23 -16.13
CA VAL A 31 19.34 10.11 -14.87
C VAL A 31 18.66 10.87 -13.72
N SER A 32 17.76 11.79 -14.07
CA SER A 32 16.79 12.44 -13.22
C SER A 32 15.48 12.62 -14.01
N PRO A 33 14.29 12.58 -13.37
CA PRO A 33 14.07 12.40 -11.93
C PRO A 33 14.34 10.97 -11.45
N ARG A 34 14.37 10.77 -10.13
CA ARG A 34 14.55 9.44 -9.51
C ARG A 34 13.25 8.85 -8.96
N SER A 35 12.20 9.65 -8.93
CA SER A 35 10.86 9.28 -8.49
C SER A 35 9.84 9.47 -9.61
N VAL A 36 8.88 8.56 -9.70
CA VAL A 36 7.73 8.68 -10.60
C VAL A 36 6.42 8.28 -9.92
N VAL A 37 5.39 9.09 -10.13
CA VAL A 37 4.03 8.83 -9.63
C VAL A 37 3.09 8.62 -10.80
N PHE A 38 2.37 7.50 -10.80
CA PHE A 38 1.27 7.31 -11.73
C PHE A 38 -0.06 7.39 -10.97
N HIS A 39 -0.93 8.32 -11.36
CA HIS A 39 -2.34 8.30 -10.97
C HIS A 39 -3.09 7.32 -11.87
N ARG A 40 -2.97 7.51 -13.18
CA ARG A 40 -3.55 6.65 -14.21
C ARG A 40 -2.51 6.47 -15.32
N ALA A 41 -2.38 5.25 -15.84
CA ALA A 41 -1.63 4.94 -17.05
C ALA A 41 -1.95 3.50 -17.49
N ASN A 42 -2.08 3.26 -18.79
CA ASN A 42 -2.11 1.90 -19.31
C ASN A 42 -0.70 1.27 -19.32
N VAL A 43 -0.64 -0.06 -19.46
CA VAL A 43 0.62 -0.82 -19.37
C VAL A 43 1.65 -0.42 -20.44
N ASN A 44 1.22 -0.03 -21.64
CA ASN A 44 2.11 0.34 -22.73
C ASN A 44 2.79 1.68 -22.46
N VAL A 45 2.02 2.66 -22.00
CA VAL A 45 2.50 3.99 -21.62
C VAL A 45 3.42 3.88 -20.41
N PHE A 46 2.98 3.16 -19.36
CA PHE A 46 3.80 2.87 -18.19
C PHE A 46 5.15 2.26 -18.58
N LYS A 47 5.13 1.22 -19.42
CA LYS A 47 6.35 0.55 -19.90
C LYS A 47 7.26 1.47 -20.71
N ALA A 48 6.70 2.34 -21.55
CA ALA A 48 7.49 3.28 -22.32
C ALA A 48 8.19 4.30 -21.41
N ILE A 49 7.47 4.85 -20.43
CA ILE A 49 7.99 5.81 -19.46
C ILE A 49 9.08 5.18 -18.58
N ILE A 50 8.80 4.03 -17.98
CA ILE A 50 9.77 3.33 -17.10
C ILE A 50 11.05 3.00 -17.85
N LYS A 51 10.97 2.64 -19.14
CA LYS A 51 12.15 2.34 -19.97
C LYS A 51 13.02 3.56 -20.26
N ASN A 52 12.57 4.78 -20.01
CA ASN A 52 13.42 5.97 -20.19
C ASN A 52 14.41 6.15 -19.06
N PHE A 53 14.14 5.63 -17.88
CA PHE A 53 15.06 5.73 -16.77
C PHE A 53 16.32 4.91 -17.07
N GLY A 54 17.47 5.53 -16.81
CA GLY A 54 18.74 4.82 -16.86
C GLY A 54 18.77 3.65 -15.86
N PRO A 55 19.60 2.62 -16.11
CA PRO A 55 19.78 1.54 -15.15
C PRO A 55 20.17 2.09 -13.77
N GLY A 56 19.42 1.71 -12.74
CA GLY A 56 19.69 2.10 -11.36
C GLY A 56 19.36 3.55 -10.98
N THR A 57 18.73 4.34 -11.86
CA THR A 57 18.40 5.75 -11.58
C THR A 57 17.03 5.92 -10.92
N LEU A 58 16.09 5.02 -11.24
CA LEU A 58 14.75 5.02 -10.68
C LEU A 58 14.76 4.40 -9.28
N GLN A 59 14.51 5.23 -8.26
CA GLN A 59 14.54 4.88 -6.85
C GLN A 59 13.14 4.77 -6.23
N ALA A 60 12.15 5.47 -6.77
CA ALA A 60 10.79 5.47 -6.22
C ALA A 60 9.71 5.39 -7.30
N VAL A 61 8.70 4.53 -7.09
CA VAL A 61 7.58 4.37 -8.01
C VAL A 61 6.27 4.22 -7.25
N GLN A 62 5.27 5.02 -7.62
CA GLN A 62 3.87 4.70 -7.37
C GLN A 62 3.24 4.13 -8.63
N LEU A 63 2.74 2.89 -8.57
CA LEU A 63 2.01 2.25 -9.65
C LEU A 63 0.68 2.97 -9.93
N PRO A 64 0.15 2.89 -11.16
CA PRO A 64 -1.16 3.44 -11.49
C PRO A 64 -2.25 2.86 -10.60
N VAL A 65 -3.29 3.64 -10.34
CA VAL A 65 -4.52 3.14 -9.69
C VAL A 65 -5.09 2.01 -10.54
N GLU A 66 -5.58 0.95 -9.89
CA GLU A 66 -6.03 -0.28 -10.56
C GLU A 66 -4.95 -1.03 -11.37
N SER A 67 -3.67 -0.88 -11.01
CA SER A 67 -2.58 -1.56 -11.71
C SER A 67 -2.81 -3.08 -11.81
N GLU A 68 -2.74 -3.59 -13.04
CA GLU A 68 -2.70 -5.04 -13.29
C GLU A 68 -1.31 -5.61 -12.94
N ASN A 69 -1.23 -6.93 -12.70
CA ASN A 69 0.03 -7.68 -12.54
C ASN A 69 1.08 -7.40 -13.65
N THR A 70 0.61 -6.95 -14.81
CA THR A 70 1.44 -6.58 -15.95
C THR A 70 2.29 -5.32 -15.69
N HIS A 71 1.79 -4.33 -14.93
CA HIS A 71 2.56 -3.14 -14.52
C HIS A 71 3.67 -3.51 -13.54
N TYR A 72 3.34 -4.31 -12.53
CA TYR A 72 4.31 -4.84 -11.57
C TYR A 72 5.41 -5.65 -12.27
N SER A 73 5.03 -6.51 -13.24
CA SER A 73 5.99 -7.31 -14.02
C SER A 73 6.95 -6.44 -14.84
N VAL A 74 6.51 -5.29 -15.34
CA VAL A 74 7.39 -4.33 -16.03
C VAL A 74 8.45 -3.77 -15.09
N LEU A 75 8.08 -3.37 -13.86
CA LEU A 75 9.06 -2.92 -12.87
C LEU A 75 10.05 -4.01 -12.49
N LYS A 76 9.57 -5.20 -12.16
CA LYS A 76 10.39 -6.37 -11.83
C LYS A 76 11.45 -6.64 -12.89
N SER A 77 11.07 -6.58 -14.17
CA SER A 77 11.98 -6.86 -15.29
C SER A 77 13.16 -5.90 -15.41
N GLN A 78 13.05 -4.69 -14.86
CA GLN A 78 14.09 -3.67 -14.93
C GLN A 78 15.12 -3.76 -13.77
N ARG A 79 14.91 -4.66 -12.79
CA ARG A 79 15.78 -4.88 -11.61
C ARG A 79 16.27 -3.57 -10.99
N SER A 80 15.33 -2.66 -10.77
CA SER A 80 15.60 -1.31 -10.25
C SER A 80 16.23 -1.36 -8.85
N SER A 81 17.12 -0.41 -8.57
CA SER A 81 17.59 -0.02 -7.23
C SER A 81 16.47 0.68 -6.44
N LEU A 82 15.27 0.11 -6.53
CA LEU A 82 14.05 0.68 -6.01
C LEU A 82 14.10 0.65 -4.49
N GLN A 83 14.02 1.82 -3.89
CA GLN A 83 13.97 2.05 -2.45
C GLN A 83 12.53 2.26 -1.98
N ALA A 84 11.66 2.76 -2.87
CA ALA A 84 10.31 3.17 -2.54
C ALA A 84 9.30 2.61 -3.56
N LEU A 85 8.29 1.88 -3.06
CA LEU A 85 7.24 1.31 -3.91
C LEU A 85 5.85 1.54 -3.31
N HIS A 86 4.96 2.11 -4.09
CA HIS A 86 3.54 2.20 -3.77
C HIS A 86 2.74 1.38 -4.78
N ILE A 87 2.05 0.35 -4.27
CA ILE A 87 1.19 -0.55 -5.03
C ILE A 87 -0.26 -0.29 -4.63
N ASP A 88 -1.09 -0.01 -5.62
CA ASP A 88 -2.54 -0.01 -5.47
C ASP A 88 -3.09 -1.38 -5.91
N VAL A 89 -3.66 -2.12 -4.95
CA VAL A 89 -4.14 -3.48 -5.15
C VAL A 89 -5.62 -3.47 -5.50
N LYS A 90 -5.93 -3.99 -6.70
CA LYS A 90 -7.30 -4.28 -7.11
C LYS A 90 -7.68 -5.72 -6.74
N LEU A 91 -8.52 -5.89 -5.72
CA LEU A 91 -9.16 -7.18 -5.47
C LEU A 91 -10.21 -7.44 -6.56
N ARG A 92 -10.02 -8.50 -7.36
CA ARG A 92 -11.05 -8.95 -8.31
C ARG A 92 -12.19 -9.62 -7.56
N TYR A 93 -13.31 -8.91 -7.42
CA TYR A 93 -14.57 -9.47 -6.95
C TYR A 93 -15.06 -10.54 -7.94
N GLY A 94 -15.28 -11.77 -7.49
CA GLY A 94 -15.92 -12.79 -8.33
C GLY A 94 -15.53 -14.25 -8.07
N THR A 95 -14.47 -14.52 -7.32
CA THR A 95 -14.15 -15.90 -6.90
C THR A 95 -14.40 -16.03 -5.41
N ARG A 96 -15.35 -16.90 -5.04
CA ARG A 96 -15.53 -17.38 -3.67
C ARG A 96 -14.15 -17.83 -3.18
N GLY A 97 -13.54 -17.12 -2.22
CA GLY A 97 -12.24 -17.51 -1.67
C GLY A 97 -11.20 -16.41 -1.46
N ILE A 98 -11.37 -15.18 -1.97
CA ILE A 98 -10.37 -14.13 -1.74
C ILE A 98 -10.59 -13.51 -0.35
N HIS A 99 -9.96 -14.12 0.65
CA HIS A 99 -10.24 -13.90 2.06
C HIS A 99 -9.05 -13.40 2.89
N GLN A 100 -8.18 -12.55 2.34
CA GLN A 100 -7.07 -11.97 3.11
C GLN A 100 -6.81 -10.53 2.70
N PHE A 101 -6.40 -9.69 3.68
CA PHE A 101 -5.79 -8.39 3.42
C PHE A 101 -4.54 -8.62 2.55
N PRO A 102 -4.50 -8.18 1.27
CA PRO A 102 -3.33 -8.43 0.42
C PRO A 102 -2.06 -7.88 1.03
N SER A 103 -2.18 -6.70 1.66
CA SER A 103 -1.14 -6.02 2.43
C SER A 103 -0.61 -6.81 3.62
N MET A 104 -1.36 -7.80 4.14
CA MET A 104 -0.94 -8.65 5.25
C MET A 104 -0.66 -10.09 4.83
N LYS A 105 -0.74 -10.42 3.53
CA LYS A 105 -0.50 -11.79 3.05
C LYS A 105 1.01 -12.09 3.03
N PRO A 106 1.50 -13.06 3.82
CA PRO A 106 2.93 -13.35 3.90
C PRO A 106 3.57 -13.65 2.53
N ASP A 107 2.92 -14.47 1.71
CA ASP A 107 3.48 -14.85 0.40
C ASP A 107 3.55 -13.67 -0.57
N TYR A 108 2.63 -12.71 -0.45
CA TYR A 108 2.63 -11.51 -1.29
C TYR A 108 3.78 -10.58 -0.91
N LEU A 109 3.94 -10.30 0.39
CA LEU A 109 5.05 -9.51 0.91
C LEU A 109 6.42 -10.16 0.63
N LYS A 110 6.53 -11.49 0.77
CA LYS A 110 7.74 -12.24 0.41
C LYS A 110 8.09 -12.09 -1.07
N SER A 111 7.11 -12.18 -1.96
CA SER A 111 7.35 -11.96 -3.40
C SER A 111 7.87 -10.54 -3.67
N ILE A 112 7.32 -9.53 -2.99
CA ILE A 112 7.79 -8.14 -3.12
C ILE A 112 9.23 -8.00 -2.62
N MET A 113 9.55 -8.62 -1.49
CA MET A 113 10.90 -8.63 -0.93
C MET A 113 11.91 -9.30 -1.88
N GLU A 114 11.56 -10.43 -2.50
CA GLU A 114 12.40 -11.13 -3.47
C GLU A 114 12.62 -10.29 -4.74
N ASP A 115 11.57 -9.61 -5.21
CA ASP A 115 11.62 -8.80 -6.42
C ASP A 115 12.32 -7.46 -6.22
N PHE A 116 12.26 -6.88 -5.02
CA PHE A 116 12.84 -5.58 -4.68
C PHE A 116 13.52 -5.60 -3.29
N PRO A 117 14.69 -6.24 -3.16
CA PRO A 117 15.37 -6.42 -1.88
C PRO A 117 15.93 -5.13 -1.26
N GLN A 118 15.98 -4.02 -2.01
CA GLN A 118 16.53 -2.73 -1.57
C GLN A 118 15.45 -1.78 -1.02
N LEU A 119 14.19 -2.22 -0.93
CA LEU A 119 13.10 -1.38 -0.45
C LEU A 119 13.34 -0.93 0.98
N THR A 120 13.30 0.39 1.17
CA THR A 120 13.25 1.07 2.46
C THR A 120 11.85 1.55 2.78
N SER A 121 10.99 1.72 1.77
CA SER A 121 9.61 2.18 1.94
C SER A 121 8.65 1.42 1.03
N LEU A 122 7.59 0.86 1.63
CA LEU A 122 6.58 0.07 0.92
C LEU A 122 5.18 0.50 1.33
N ILE A 123 4.35 0.76 0.33
CA ILE A 123 2.93 1.06 0.50
C ILE A 123 2.10 0.08 -0.29
N ILE A 124 1.16 -0.58 0.39
CA ILE A 124 0.19 -1.48 -0.24
C ILE A 124 -1.21 -0.98 0.06
N ASP A 125 -1.76 -0.26 -0.89
CA ASP A 125 -3.05 0.40 -0.77
C ASP A 125 -4.17 -0.48 -1.32
N ASP A 126 -5.16 -0.85 -0.51
CA ASP A 126 -6.31 -1.64 -0.95
C ASP A 126 -7.48 -0.70 -1.27
N ARG A 127 -7.67 -0.35 -2.56
CA ARG A 127 -8.76 0.53 -3.06
C ARG A 127 -10.01 -0.22 -3.51
N SER A 128 -10.14 -1.49 -3.18
CA SER A 128 -11.17 -2.34 -3.78
C SER A 128 -12.60 -1.85 -3.49
N HIS A 129 -13.31 -1.35 -4.50
CA HIS A 129 -14.68 -0.81 -4.39
C HIS A 129 -15.78 -1.87 -4.38
N GLY A 130 -15.85 -2.70 -3.34
CA GLY A 130 -16.87 -3.74 -3.32
C GLY A 130 -17.19 -4.32 -1.95
N TYR A 131 -18.42 -4.82 -1.86
CA TYR A 131 -18.96 -5.43 -0.67
C TYR A 131 -18.32 -6.81 -0.46
N ILE A 132 -17.36 -6.88 0.47
CA ILE A 132 -16.74 -8.15 0.85
C ILE A 132 -17.72 -8.91 1.75
N ARG A 133 -18.35 -9.96 1.22
CA ARG A 133 -18.88 -11.05 2.06
C ARG A 133 -17.69 -11.88 2.52
N ALA A 134 -17.09 -11.51 3.63
CA ALA A 134 -16.02 -12.30 4.22
C ALA A 134 -16.57 -13.62 4.74
N SER A 135 -15.81 -14.70 4.58
CA SER A 135 -16.12 -15.98 5.20
C SER A 135 -15.64 -16.01 6.65
N ASP A 136 -16.19 -16.93 7.43
CA ASP A 136 -15.79 -17.15 8.82
C ASP A 136 -14.32 -17.56 8.98
N SER A 137 -13.56 -17.88 7.93
CA SER A 137 -12.11 -18.09 8.03
C SER A 137 -11.30 -16.80 7.94
N PHE A 138 -11.90 -15.71 7.46
CA PHE A 138 -11.23 -14.41 7.25
C PHE A 138 -10.85 -13.73 8.56
N TYR A 139 -11.70 -13.86 9.58
CA TYR A 139 -11.67 -13.05 10.79
C TYR A 139 -10.84 -13.67 11.92
N GLY A 140 -9.76 -14.39 11.61
CA GLY A 140 -8.89 -14.98 12.63
C GLY A 140 -8.40 -13.95 13.67
N GLU A 141 -7.98 -14.43 14.84
CA GLU A 141 -7.50 -13.61 15.95
C GLU A 141 -6.46 -12.58 15.47
N ILE A 142 -6.62 -11.33 15.88
CA ILE A 142 -5.73 -10.22 15.51
C ILE A 142 -4.27 -10.55 15.79
N ASP A 143 -4.01 -11.27 16.89
CA ASP A 143 -2.68 -11.68 17.31
C ASP A 143 -2.01 -12.57 16.26
N GLN A 144 -2.75 -13.48 15.63
CA GLN A 144 -2.23 -14.34 14.57
C GLN A 144 -1.92 -13.55 13.31
N LYS A 145 -2.76 -12.57 12.96
CA LYS A 145 -2.54 -11.70 11.79
C LYS A 145 -1.38 -10.74 12.02
N ALA A 146 -1.29 -10.15 13.21
CA ALA A 146 -0.20 -9.29 13.63
C ALA A 146 1.12 -10.07 13.68
N GLU A 147 1.11 -11.29 14.24
CA GLU A 147 2.28 -12.17 14.28
C GLU A 147 2.75 -12.56 12.87
N ALA A 148 1.84 -12.95 11.99
CA ALA A 148 2.18 -13.31 10.61
C ALA A 148 2.75 -12.12 9.83
N LEU A 149 2.16 -10.94 9.99
CA LEU A 149 2.65 -9.71 9.39
C LEU A 149 4.02 -9.34 9.96
N ALA A 150 4.16 -9.27 11.28
CA ALA A 150 5.41 -8.96 11.97
C ALA A 150 6.53 -9.91 11.58
N LYS A 151 6.26 -11.22 11.53
CA LYS A 151 7.24 -12.22 11.08
C LYS A 151 7.70 -11.96 9.65
N THR A 152 6.78 -11.58 8.76
CA THR A 152 7.12 -11.33 7.35
C THR A 152 7.91 -10.04 7.19
N LEU A 153 7.48 -8.95 7.82
CA LEU A 153 8.22 -7.69 7.86
C LEU A 153 9.59 -7.86 8.54
N GLY A 154 9.68 -8.74 9.55
CA GLY A 154 10.91 -9.15 10.21
C GLY A 154 12.00 -9.67 9.25
N LEU A 155 11.60 -10.25 8.11
CA LEU A 155 12.51 -10.73 7.07
C LEU A 155 12.96 -9.62 6.12
N MET A 156 12.21 -8.52 6.03
CA MET A 156 12.49 -7.39 5.15
C MET A 156 13.42 -6.37 5.83
N THR A 157 14.64 -6.80 6.21
CA THR A 157 15.53 -6.03 7.12
C THR A 157 15.92 -4.63 6.65
N GLY A 158 15.78 -4.32 5.35
CA GLY A 158 16.02 -2.99 4.78
C GLY A 158 14.81 -2.04 4.90
N LEU A 159 13.62 -2.56 5.15
CA LEU A 159 12.37 -1.82 5.14
C LEU A 159 12.25 -0.95 6.41
N ARG A 160 12.24 0.36 6.24
CA ARG A 160 12.09 1.35 7.31
C ARG A 160 10.66 1.84 7.45
N GLN A 161 9.92 1.89 6.36
CA GLN A 161 8.57 2.44 6.34
C GLN A 161 7.62 1.43 5.69
N PHE A 162 6.53 1.12 6.38
CA PHE A 162 5.51 0.23 5.85
C PHE A 162 4.12 0.81 6.05
N SER A 163 3.39 1.03 4.96
CA SER A 163 2.04 1.53 5.04
C SER A 163 1.06 0.68 4.26
N PHE A 164 -0.17 0.56 4.74
CA PHE A 164 -1.18 -0.20 4.02
C PHE A 164 -2.59 0.30 4.21
N GLY A 165 -3.40 0.08 3.19
CA GLY A 165 -4.82 0.42 3.17
C GLY A 165 -5.66 -0.73 3.71
N LEU A 166 -6.73 -0.40 4.43
CA LEU A 166 -7.76 -1.32 4.90
C LEU A 166 -9.14 -0.75 4.57
N GLN A 167 -10.09 -1.60 4.23
CA GLN A 167 -11.48 -1.21 4.06
C GLN A 167 -12.26 -1.40 5.37
N ASP A 168 -13.19 -0.49 5.67
CA ASP A 168 -13.95 -0.50 6.93
C ASP A 168 -14.70 -1.83 7.13
N ASN A 169 -15.29 -2.38 6.05
CA ASN A 169 -15.98 -3.69 6.08
C ASN A 169 -15.07 -4.87 6.49
N GLN A 170 -13.77 -4.80 6.20
CA GLN A 170 -12.80 -5.81 6.61
C GLN A 170 -12.49 -5.67 8.12
N VAL A 171 -12.38 -4.45 8.63
CA VAL A 171 -12.17 -4.16 10.06
C VAL A 171 -13.42 -4.55 10.87
N TYR A 172 -14.60 -4.16 10.40
CA TYR A 172 -15.89 -4.43 11.03
C TYR A 172 -16.08 -5.90 11.38
N GLY A 173 -15.85 -6.80 10.42
CA GLY A 173 -16.05 -8.21 10.71
C GLY A 173 -14.94 -8.83 11.58
N CYS A 174 -13.73 -8.25 11.59
CA CYS A 174 -12.69 -8.69 12.54
C CYS A 174 -13.13 -8.38 13.97
N VAL A 175 -13.63 -7.17 14.22
CA VAL A 175 -14.09 -6.72 15.54
C VAL A 175 -15.32 -7.50 16.01
N ASN A 176 -16.31 -7.71 15.13
CA ASN A 176 -17.52 -8.47 15.50
C ASN A 176 -17.20 -9.89 15.96
N ARG A 177 -16.22 -10.56 15.35
CA ARG A 177 -15.83 -11.90 15.77
C ARG A 177 -15.04 -11.91 17.07
N GLN A 178 -14.16 -10.93 17.30
CA GLN A 178 -13.47 -10.79 18.59
C GLN A 178 -14.45 -10.65 19.76
N ARG A 179 -15.62 -10.04 19.52
CA ARG A 179 -16.71 -9.91 20.50
C ARG A 179 -17.49 -11.21 20.75
N GLY A 180 -17.17 -12.31 20.06
CA GLY A 180 -17.88 -13.59 20.21
C GLY A 180 -19.31 -13.58 19.63
N GLY A 181 -19.68 -12.57 18.86
CA GLY A 181 -20.99 -12.45 18.25
C GLY A 181 -21.11 -13.31 16.99
N VAL A 182 -22.18 -14.11 16.89
CA VAL A 182 -22.79 -14.38 15.57
C VAL A 182 -23.14 -13.01 14.98
N VAL A 183 -22.80 -12.74 13.72
CA VAL A 183 -23.17 -11.49 13.04
C VAL A 183 -24.70 -11.36 13.08
N ARG A 184 -25.23 -10.74 14.13
CA ARG A 184 -26.62 -10.35 14.29
C ARG A 184 -26.70 -8.92 13.77
N ASP A 185 -27.68 -8.66 12.91
CA ASP A 185 -27.84 -7.46 12.08
C ASP A 185 -27.84 -6.12 12.85
N ASP A 186 -27.92 -6.13 14.19
CA ASP A 186 -28.25 -4.95 14.98
C ASP A 186 -27.10 -4.37 15.82
N SER A 187 -25.91 -4.99 15.85
CA SER A 187 -24.77 -4.50 16.64
C SER A 187 -23.53 -4.26 15.79
N PHE A 188 -23.52 -3.13 15.07
CA PHE A 188 -22.31 -2.66 14.40
C PHE A 188 -21.24 -2.26 15.43
N PRO A 189 -19.95 -2.59 15.22
CA PRO A 189 -18.85 -2.06 15.99
C PRO A 189 -18.90 -0.53 16.04
N THR A 190 -18.64 0.03 17.23
CA THR A 190 -18.52 1.48 17.37
C THR A 190 -17.22 1.95 16.71
N THR A 191 -17.13 3.24 16.42
CA THR A 191 -15.89 3.85 15.92
C THR A 191 -14.70 3.57 16.85
N ALA A 192 -14.92 3.66 18.17
CA ALA A 192 -13.91 3.36 19.16
C ALA A 192 -13.38 1.91 19.07
N ASP A 193 -14.23 0.95 18.71
CA ASP A 193 -13.79 -0.44 18.55
C ASP A 193 -12.90 -0.63 17.32
N LEU A 194 -13.24 0.06 16.22
CA LEU A 194 -12.46 0.02 14.98
C LEU A 194 -11.11 0.71 15.18
N ASP A 195 -11.10 1.86 15.86
CA ASP A 195 -9.88 2.59 16.20
C ASP A 195 -8.99 1.74 17.11
N SER A 196 -9.57 1.15 18.16
CA SER A 196 -8.86 0.26 19.07
C SER A 196 -8.23 -0.92 18.31
N TRP A 197 -8.95 -1.50 17.36
CA TRP A 197 -8.44 -2.57 16.52
C TRP A 197 -7.22 -2.13 15.69
N CYS A 198 -7.30 -0.98 15.02
CA CYS A 198 -6.20 -0.43 14.23
C CYS A 198 -4.97 -0.13 15.11
N PHE A 199 -5.16 0.46 16.29
CA PHE A 199 -4.05 0.72 17.22
C PHE A 199 -3.40 -0.56 17.74
N MET A 200 -4.19 -1.57 18.08
CA MET A 200 -3.64 -2.84 18.53
C MET A 200 -2.81 -3.51 17.44
N LEU A 201 -3.33 -3.60 16.21
CA LEU A 201 -2.59 -4.19 15.09
C LEU A 201 -1.26 -3.48 14.86
N LEU A 202 -1.30 -2.15 14.80
CA LEU A 202 -0.15 -1.31 14.55
C LEU A 202 0.87 -1.44 15.70
N ARG A 203 0.44 -1.40 16.96
CA ARG A 203 1.28 -1.60 18.14
C ARG A 203 1.97 -2.97 18.15
N GLU A 204 1.21 -4.04 17.98
CA GLU A 204 1.72 -5.41 18.04
C GLU A 204 2.74 -5.69 16.94
N CYS A 205 2.48 -5.21 15.72
CA CYS A 205 3.45 -5.34 14.63
C CYS A 205 4.69 -4.48 14.88
N PHE A 206 4.51 -3.21 15.25
CA PHE A 206 5.62 -2.25 15.38
C PHE A 206 6.58 -2.60 16.53
N ILE A 207 6.08 -3.21 17.61
CA ILE A 207 6.93 -3.71 18.71
C ILE A 207 7.80 -4.88 18.23
N LYS A 208 7.26 -5.78 17.40
CA LYS A 208 7.93 -7.01 16.95
C LYS A 208 8.90 -6.80 15.79
N VAL A 209 8.85 -5.64 15.13
CA VAL A 209 9.70 -5.30 13.96
C VAL A 209 10.59 -4.09 14.32
N PRO A 210 11.73 -4.30 15.02
CA PRO A 210 12.51 -3.20 15.61
C PRO A 210 13.23 -2.31 14.59
N HIS A 211 13.44 -2.79 13.37
CA HIS A 211 14.11 -2.05 12.31
C HIS A 211 13.17 -1.10 11.55
N LEU A 212 11.86 -1.22 11.77
CA LEU A 212 10.85 -0.33 11.19
C LEU A 212 10.84 1.00 11.96
N GLU A 213 10.91 2.09 11.22
CA GLU A 213 10.91 3.48 11.70
C GLU A 213 9.50 4.08 11.64
N GLU A 214 8.69 3.67 10.67
CA GLU A 214 7.30 4.14 10.52
C GLU A 214 6.36 3.02 10.04
N MET A 215 5.16 2.97 10.62
CA MET A 215 4.07 2.11 10.16
C MET A 215 2.76 2.87 10.09
N CYS A 216 2.05 2.80 8.96
CA CYS A 216 0.75 3.46 8.82
C CYS A 216 -0.36 2.49 8.35
N ILE A 217 -1.58 2.73 8.85
CA ILE A 217 -2.82 2.10 8.40
C ILE A 217 -3.73 3.20 7.86
N LEU A 218 -4.08 3.15 6.58
CA LEU A 218 -5.13 4.01 6.01
C LEU A 218 -6.43 3.21 5.96
N LYS A 219 -7.34 3.48 6.90
CA LYS A 219 -8.67 2.88 6.92
C LYS A 219 -9.60 3.70 6.03
N ARG A 220 -10.07 3.09 4.96
CA ARG A 220 -11.04 3.65 4.04
C ARG A 220 -12.45 3.36 4.49
N ASN A 221 -13.23 4.42 4.60
CA ASN A 221 -14.62 4.34 5.00
C ASN A 221 -15.53 4.40 3.76
N HIS A 222 -16.40 3.40 3.59
CA HIS A 222 -17.49 3.48 2.62
C HIS A 222 -18.62 4.34 3.20
N GLY A 223 -18.64 5.65 2.95
CA GLY A 223 -19.75 6.52 3.35
C GLY A 223 -19.39 7.99 3.62
N TYR A 224 -20.16 8.63 4.50
CA TYR A 224 -20.03 10.06 4.88
C TYR A 224 -18.89 10.37 5.86
N ARG A 225 -18.16 9.36 6.33
CA ARG A 225 -16.99 9.54 7.21
C ARG A 225 -15.75 9.47 6.33
N GLY A 226 -14.87 10.47 6.41
CA GLY A 226 -13.63 10.50 5.63
C GLY A 226 -12.71 9.30 5.93
N ASP A 227 -11.68 9.11 5.12
CA ASP A 227 -10.62 8.13 5.39
C ASP A 227 -9.92 8.45 6.72
N HIS A 228 -9.49 7.43 7.47
CA HIS A 228 -8.77 7.59 8.73
C HIS A 228 -7.37 7.02 8.63
N LEU A 229 -6.35 7.82 8.96
CA LEU A 229 -4.97 7.37 9.04
C LEU A 229 -4.63 7.02 10.50
N TYR A 230 -3.91 5.93 10.69
CA TYR A 230 -3.30 5.55 11.97
C TYR A 230 -1.79 5.41 11.73
N LYS A 231 -0.96 5.96 12.59
CA LYS A 231 0.49 6.03 12.40
C LYS A 231 1.24 5.61 13.67
N ALA A 232 2.35 4.90 13.51
CA ALA A 232 3.39 4.71 14.51
C ALA A 232 4.70 5.21 13.94
N VAL A 233 5.47 5.92 14.77
CA VAL A 233 6.83 6.36 14.47
C VAL A 233 7.73 5.95 15.61
N ARG A 234 8.95 5.51 15.29
CA ARG A 234 9.98 5.21 16.28
C ARG A 234 10.82 6.47 16.53
N ASN A 235 10.38 7.32 17.45
CA ASN A 235 11.22 8.37 18.00
C ASN A 235 12.02 7.80 19.19
N GLY A 236 13.28 8.20 19.35
CA GLY A 236 14.22 7.61 20.31
C GLY A 236 13.59 7.26 21.68
N ASN A 237 13.72 5.99 22.07
CA ASN A 237 13.28 5.35 23.32
C ASN A 237 11.81 5.43 23.74
N THR A 238 10.93 6.19 23.09
CA THR A 238 9.51 6.21 23.45
C THR A 238 8.69 5.28 22.55
N ARG A 239 7.92 4.38 23.18
CA ARG A 239 6.91 3.52 22.54
C ARG A 239 5.62 4.30 22.25
N ASP A 240 5.72 5.62 22.08
CA ASP A 240 4.57 6.50 21.96
C ASP A 240 4.02 6.38 20.54
N ILE A 241 2.85 5.77 20.44
CA ILE A 241 2.10 5.62 19.20
C ILE A 241 1.30 6.89 19.03
N GLU A 242 1.77 7.79 18.17
CA GLU A 242 1.03 9.00 17.83
C GLU A 242 -0.03 8.69 16.75
N ALA A 243 -1.23 8.46 17.25
CA ALA A 243 -2.44 8.26 16.51
C ALA A 243 -2.99 9.59 15.96
N ILE A 244 -2.66 9.96 14.72
CA ILE A 244 -3.19 11.19 14.11
C ILE A 244 -4.32 10.85 13.13
N SER A 245 -5.56 11.23 13.48
CA SER A 245 -6.74 11.13 12.60
C SER A 245 -6.95 12.43 11.83
N PHE A 246 -7.20 12.36 10.52
CA PHE A 246 -7.56 13.51 9.67
C PHE A 246 -8.97 13.31 9.10
N GLU A 247 -9.88 14.26 9.32
CA GLU A 247 -11.24 14.28 8.74
C GLU A 247 -11.37 15.28 7.57
N ASP A 248 -10.37 15.46 6.68
CA ASP A 248 -10.63 16.07 5.36
C ASP A 248 -9.46 15.82 4.40
N THR A 249 -9.56 14.81 3.54
CA THR A 249 -8.53 14.52 2.51
C THR A 249 -8.80 15.30 1.22
N LYS A 250 -9.26 16.54 1.31
CA LYS A 250 -9.26 17.44 0.16
C LYS A 250 -7.81 17.86 -0.10
N GLU A 251 -7.18 17.05 -0.95
CA GLU A 251 -5.80 17.07 -1.49
C GLU A 251 -4.77 16.11 -0.85
N GLU A 252 -4.97 15.61 0.37
CA GLU A 252 -3.98 14.79 1.10
C GLU A 252 -4.45 13.38 1.49
N GLY A 253 -5.15 12.70 0.58
CA GLY A 253 -5.43 11.25 0.66
C GLY A 253 -4.22 10.36 0.36
N LYS A 254 -3.03 10.79 0.78
CA LYS A 254 -1.76 10.12 0.50
C LYS A 254 -1.22 9.61 1.82
N PHE A 255 -0.84 8.35 1.85
CA PHE A 255 0.20 7.94 2.78
C PHE A 255 1.36 8.94 2.75
N PRO A 256 2.08 9.15 3.86
CA PRO A 256 3.25 10.02 3.88
C PRO A 256 4.11 9.72 2.65
N SER A 257 4.46 10.77 1.90
CA SER A 257 5.03 10.62 0.58
C SER A 257 6.29 9.77 0.64
N VAL A 258 6.22 8.58 0.06
CA VAL A 258 7.33 7.63 -0.19
C VAL A 258 8.51 8.25 -0.97
N LEU A 259 8.38 9.53 -1.35
CA LEU A 259 9.10 10.19 -2.43
C LEU A 259 9.88 11.43 -1.95
N THR A 260 9.86 11.73 -0.65
CA THR A 260 10.68 12.78 -0.04
C THR A 260 11.95 12.15 0.55
N GLY A 261 12.80 11.66 -0.35
CA GLY A 261 14.22 11.44 -0.08
C GLY A 261 15.04 12.51 -0.79
#